data_AF-A0A6N1DU12-F1
#
_entry.id   AF-A0A6N1DU12-F1
#
_cell.length_a   1.000
_cell.length_b   1.000
_cell.length_c   1.000
_cell.angle_alpha   90.00
_cell.angle_beta   90.00
_cell.angle_gamma   90.00
#
_symmetry.space_group_name_H-M   'P 1'
#
loop_
_entity.id
_entity.type
_entity.pdbx_description
1 polymer ?
#
loop_
_entity_poly.entity_id
_entity_poly.type
_entity_poly.pdbx_seq_one_letter_code
_entity_poly.pdbx_strand_id
1 'polypeptide(L)'
;MKKIYRLKKNWDFQEIISKNNYLHNKYIVLYYKKSNSFKMGITIPKKFENAVGRNFNKRQLKAIINNLDLYDLNYDFVIIARKDFCISPFSIKKVEIEKLFERFRKNEK
;
A
#
# COMPACT_ATOMS: atom_id res chain seq x y z
N MET A 1 -12.35 2.40 2.95
CA MET A 1 -11.96 2.74 1.56
C MET A 1 -13.11 2.52 0.60
N LYS A 2 -13.58 3.58 -0.09
CA LYS A 2 -14.63 3.51 -1.13
C LYS A 2 -14.20 2.65 -2.32
N LYS A 3 -15.15 2.20 -3.16
CA LYS A 3 -14.86 1.33 -4.32
C LYS A 3 -14.08 2.05 -5.44
N ILE A 4 -14.30 3.36 -5.60
CA ILE A 4 -13.68 4.20 -6.63
C ILE A 4 -12.15 4.30 -6.49
N TYR A 5 -11.64 4.27 -5.26
CA TYR A 5 -10.21 4.39 -4.94
C TYR A 5 -9.44 3.07 -4.99
N ARG A 6 -10.03 1.99 -5.55
CA ARG A 6 -9.43 0.66 -5.57
C ARG A 6 -8.89 0.33 -6.96
N LEU A 7 -7.62 -0.06 -7.04
CA LEU A 7 -7.10 -0.76 -8.22
C LEU A 7 -7.61 -2.21 -8.23
N LYS A 8 -8.09 -2.66 -9.38
CA LYS A 8 -8.67 -4.00 -9.55
C LYS A 8 -8.05 -4.80 -10.69
N LYS A 9 -7.66 -4.12 -11.77
CA LYS A 9 -7.26 -4.78 -13.01
C LYS A 9 -5.79 -5.17 -12.93
N ASN A 10 -5.46 -6.42 -13.26
CA ASN A 10 -4.10 -6.93 -13.10
C ASN A 10 -3.06 -6.14 -13.92
N TRP A 11 -3.43 -5.67 -15.11
CA TRP A 11 -2.54 -4.86 -15.94
C TRP A 11 -2.18 -3.52 -15.28
N ASP A 12 -3.10 -2.90 -14.52
CA ASP A 12 -2.80 -1.67 -13.77
C ASP A 12 -1.70 -1.95 -12.72
N PHE A 13 -1.78 -3.11 -12.05
CA PHE A 13 -0.75 -3.51 -11.08
C PHE A 13 0.61 -3.72 -11.76
N GLN A 14 0.63 -4.44 -12.87
CA GLN A 14 1.87 -4.71 -13.61
C GLN A 14 2.49 -3.43 -14.16
N GLU A 15 1.68 -2.52 -14.69
CA GLU A 15 2.13 -1.24 -15.23
C GLU A 15 2.76 -0.35 -14.14
N ILE A 16 2.16 -0.31 -12.94
CA ILE A 16 2.71 0.50 -11.84
C ILE A 16 4.01 -0.11 -11.32
N ILE A 17 4.08 -1.44 -11.21
CA ILE A 17 5.28 -2.14 -10.74
C ILE A 17 6.42 -2.00 -11.75
N SER A 18 6.14 -2.10 -13.07
CA SER A 18 7.16 -2.04 -14.11
C SER A 18 7.85 -0.68 -14.24
N LYS A 19 7.20 0.40 -13.78
CA LYS A 19 7.80 1.75 -13.76
C LYS A 19 8.94 1.92 -12.75
N ASN A 20 9.18 0.96 -11.85
CA ASN A 20 10.28 0.97 -10.88
C ASN A 20 10.38 2.22 -9.97
N ASN A 21 9.31 3.01 -9.87
CA ASN A 21 9.20 4.08 -8.88
C ASN A 21 8.61 3.50 -7.60
N TYR A 22 9.45 3.33 -6.59
CA TYR A 22 9.02 2.75 -5.31
C TYR A 22 9.71 3.36 -4.11
N LEU A 23 9.01 3.31 -2.98
CA LEU A 23 9.57 3.45 -1.65
C LEU A 23 9.42 2.11 -0.93
N HIS A 24 10.30 1.82 0.00
CA HIS A 24 10.21 0.59 0.77
C HIS A 24 10.66 0.81 2.20
N ASN A 25 10.16 -0.04 3.08
CA ASN A 25 10.66 -0.23 4.42
C ASN A 25 10.73 -1.74 4.72
N LYS A 26 11.01 -2.11 5.97
CA LYS A 26 11.04 -3.51 6.41
C LYS A 26 9.70 -4.22 6.16
N TYR A 27 8.59 -3.50 6.26
CA TYR A 27 7.24 -4.06 6.28
C TYR A 27 6.58 -4.12 4.90
N ILE A 28 6.77 -3.11 4.07
CA ILE A 28 6.07 -2.97 2.79
C ILE A 28 6.98 -2.42 1.69
N VAL A 29 6.58 -2.69 0.46
CA VAL A 29 7.05 -1.99 -0.74
C VAL A 29 5.87 -1.22 -1.31
N LEU A 30 6.06 0.08 -1.51
CA LEU A 30 5.07 1.00 -2.07
C LEU A 30 5.55 1.41 -3.46
N TYR A 31 4.93 0.87 -4.50
CA TYR A 31 5.09 1.37 -5.86
C TYR A 31 4.09 2.50 -6.11
N TYR A 32 4.48 3.48 -6.91
CA TYR A 32 3.65 4.63 -7.21
C TYR A 32 3.82 5.09 -8.66
N LYS A 33 2.74 5.64 -9.22
CA LYS A 33 2.70 6.24 -10.55
C LYS A 33 1.80 7.48 -10.48
N LYS A 34 2.27 8.61 -11.01
CA LYS A 34 1.45 9.83 -11.13
C LYS A 34 0.22 9.55 -12.00
N SER A 35 -0.95 10.00 -11.54
CA SER A 35 -2.25 9.74 -12.15
C SER A 35 -3.18 10.95 -11.95
N ASN A 36 -4.37 10.94 -12.52
CA ASN A 36 -5.34 12.05 -12.34
C ASN A 36 -6.22 11.88 -11.10
N SER A 37 -6.10 10.74 -10.41
CA SER A 37 -6.92 10.40 -9.26
C SER A 37 -6.17 9.45 -8.33
N PHE A 38 -6.50 9.47 -7.06
CA PHE A 38 -6.02 8.47 -6.11
C PHE A 38 -6.61 7.08 -6.38
N LYS A 39 -5.77 6.07 -6.61
CA LYS A 39 -6.18 4.66 -6.52
C LYS A 39 -5.13 3.84 -5.80
N MET A 40 -5.57 2.79 -5.11
CA MET A 40 -4.67 1.90 -4.39
C MET A 40 -4.97 0.42 -4.63
N GLY A 41 -3.91 -0.33 -4.92
CA GLY A 41 -3.83 -1.78 -4.95
C GLY A 41 -3.09 -2.32 -3.73
N ILE A 42 -3.57 -3.44 -3.20
CA ILE A 42 -2.96 -4.11 -2.05
C ILE A 42 -2.71 -5.57 -2.39
N THR A 43 -1.44 -5.98 -2.31
CA THR A 43 -0.97 -7.32 -2.59
C THR A 43 -0.33 -7.91 -1.33
N ILE A 44 -0.81 -9.08 -0.92
CA ILE A 44 -0.20 -9.88 0.15
C ILE A 44 0.15 -11.24 -0.48
N PRO A 45 1.45 -11.53 -0.65
CA PRO A 45 1.89 -12.78 -1.26
C PRO A 45 1.37 -14.03 -0.51
N LYS A 46 0.93 -15.04 -1.26
CA LYS A 46 0.46 -16.33 -0.70
C LYS A 46 1.53 -17.03 0.16
N LYS A 47 2.82 -16.78 -0.13
CA LYS A 47 3.95 -17.38 0.59
C LYS A 47 4.08 -16.94 2.06
N PHE A 48 3.44 -15.84 2.48
CA PHE A 48 3.61 -15.31 3.83
C PHE A 48 2.51 -15.72 4.80
N GLU A 49 1.29 -15.96 4.31
CA GLU A 49 0.11 -16.17 5.14
C GLU A 49 -0.93 -17.03 4.42
N ASN A 50 -1.74 -17.75 5.20
CA ASN A 50 -2.91 -18.45 4.68
C ASN A 50 -4.04 -17.46 4.29
N ALA A 51 -5.15 -17.97 3.74
CA ALA A 51 -6.25 -17.11 3.29
C ALA A 51 -6.79 -16.18 4.39
N VAL A 52 -6.90 -16.67 5.62
CA VAL A 52 -7.39 -15.92 6.78
C VAL A 52 -6.40 -14.82 7.19
N GLY A 53 -5.12 -15.16 7.34
CA GLY A 53 -4.04 -14.23 7.69
C GLY A 53 -3.86 -13.13 6.64
N ARG A 54 -3.94 -13.47 5.34
CA ARG A 54 -3.92 -12.47 4.26
C ARG A 54 -5.11 -11.53 4.36
N ASN A 55 -6.32 -12.04 4.58
CA ASN A 55 -7.51 -11.20 4.68
C ASN A 55 -7.45 -10.28 5.90
N PHE A 56 -6.98 -10.79 7.04
CA PHE A 56 -6.74 -10.01 8.25
C PHE A 56 -5.75 -8.88 8.00
N ASN A 57 -4.56 -9.18 7.49
CA ASN A 57 -3.53 -8.18 7.20
C ASN A 57 -3.97 -7.17 6.12
N LYS A 58 -4.76 -7.61 5.12
CA LYS A 58 -5.35 -6.72 4.11
C LYS A 58 -6.36 -5.75 4.73
N ARG A 59 -7.14 -6.19 5.72
CA ARG A 59 -8.07 -5.32 6.47
C ARG A 59 -7.29 -4.31 7.32
N GLN A 60 -6.25 -4.74 8.03
CA GLN A 60 -5.39 -3.83 8.81
C GLN A 60 -4.78 -2.73 7.93
N LEU A 61 -4.18 -3.11 6.80
CA LEU A 61 -3.59 -2.15 5.87
C LEU A 61 -4.63 -1.14 5.36
N LYS A 62 -5.83 -1.60 4.99
CA LYS A 62 -6.94 -0.72 4.58
C LYS A 62 -7.40 0.21 5.68
N ALA A 63 -7.35 -0.20 6.94
CA ALA A 63 -7.71 0.65 8.07
C ALA A 63 -6.69 1.78 8.23
N ILE A 64 -5.40 1.43 8.22
CA ILE A 64 -4.29 2.39 8.30
C ILE A 64 -4.38 3.42 7.16
N ILE A 65 -4.53 2.96 5.92
CA ILE A 65 -4.67 3.82 4.74
C ILE A 65 -5.85 4.81 4.86
N ASN A 66 -7.01 4.36 5.36
CA ASN A 66 -8.17 5.25 5.47
C ASN A 66 -7.92 6.38 6.47
N ASN A 67 -7.07 6.17 7.47
CA ASN A 67 -6.74 7.17 8.47
C ASN A 67 -5.73 8.21 7.96
N LEU A 68 -5.01 7.91 6.88
CA LEU A 68 -3.95 8.76 6.32
C LEU A 68 -4.46 9.86 5.37
N ASP A 69 -5.77 9.87 5.08
CA ASP A 69 -6.44 10.81 4.19
C ASP A 69 -5.66 11.12 2.89
N LEU A 70 -5.22 10.07 2.20
CA LEU A 70 -4.38 10.16 0.99
C LEU A 70 -5.16 10.51 -0.29
N TYR A 71 -6.45 10.83 -0.18
CA TYR A 71 -7.34 10.97 -1.34
C TYR A 71 -7.07 12.24 -2.15
N ASP A 72 -6.34 13.19 -1.57
CA ASP A 72 -5.82 14.40 -2.22
C ASP A 72 -4.66 14.10 -3.19
N LEU A 73 -4.02 12.94 -3.07
CA LEU A 73 -2.86 12.58 -3.88
C LEU A 73 -3.27 12.06 -5.26
N ASN A 74 -2.75 12.71 -6.29
CA ASN A 74 -2.95 12.35 -7.69
C ASN A 74 -2.00 11.22 -8.15
N TYR A 75 -2.10 10.06 -7.49
CA TYR A 75 -1.25 8.88 -7.73
C TYR A 75 -2.02 7.57 -7.67
N ASP A 76 -1.59 6.63 -8.51
CA ASP A 76 -1.92 5.23 -8.39
C ASP A 76 -0.82 4.52 -7.58
N PHE A 77 -1.21 3.86 -6.50
CA PHE A 77 -0.32 3.17 -5.57
C PHE A 77 -0.52 1.65 -5.60
N VAL A 78 0.57 0.89 -5.52
CA VAL A 78 0.52 -0.55 -5.29
C VAL A 78 1.37 -0.87 -4.06
N ILE A 79 0.73 -1.35 -3.01
CA ILE A 79 1.41 -1.82 -1.80
C ILE A 79 1.56 -3.33 -1.85
N ILE A 80 2.80 -3.79 -1.67
CA ILE A 80 3.14 -5.18 -1.50
C ILE A 80 3.62 -5.39 -0.05
N ALA A 81 2.87 -6.18 0.72
CA ALA A 81 3.26 -6.53 2.08
C ALA A 81 4.42 -7.53 2.08
N ARG A 82 5.43 -7.31 2.95
CA ARG A 82 6.52 -8.24 3.23
C ARG A 82 6.16 -9.16 4.41
N LYS A 83 6.99 -10.19 4.64
CA LYS A 83 6.80 -11.16 5.73
C LYS A 83 6.69 -10.47 7.09
N ASP A 84 7.56 -9.50 7.36
CA ASP A 84 7.60 -8.76 8.62
C ASP A 84 6.30 -8.01 8.92
N PHE A 85 5.63 -7.48 7.89
CA PHE A 85 4.31 -6.86 8.08
C PHE A 85 3.26 -7.85 8.60
N CYS A 86 3.34 -9.12 8.19
CA CYS A 86 2.32 -10.09 8.56
C CYS A 86 2.43 -10.48 10.04
N ILE A 87 3.66 -10.63 10.55
CA ILE A 87 3.97 -11.08 11.92
C ILE A 87 3.93 -9.97 12.97
N SER A 88 4.09 -8.70 12.59
CA SER A 88 4.18 -7.62 13.56
C SER A 88 2.83 -7.25 14.20
N PRO A 89 2.82 -6.54 15.34
CA PRO A 89 1.63 -5.92 15.92
C PRO A 89 1.08 -4.76 15.06
N PHE A 90 -0.21 -4.45 15.21
CA PHE A 90 -0.89 -3.38 14.47
C PHE A 90 -0.29 -1.98 14.72
N SER A 91 0.08 -1.68 15.97
CA SER A 91 0.66 -0.39 16.38
C SER A 91 1.92 -0.07 15.58
N ILE A 92 2.83 -1.03 15.47
CA ILE A 92 4.08 -0.88 14.71
C ILE A 92 3.78 -0.70 13.21
N LYS A 93 2.87 -1.53 12.65
CA LYS A 93 2.48 -1.41 11.24
C LYS A 93 1.94 -0.02 10.91
N LYS A 94 1.09 0.54 11.78
CA LYS A 94 0.48 1.85 11.60
C LYS A 94 1.56 2.94 11.51
N VAL A 95 2.41 3.02 12.53
CA VAL A 95 3.48 4.03 12.64
C VAL A 95 4.43 3.95 11.43
N GLU A 96 4.82 2.74 11.03
CA GLU A 96 5.81 2.57 9.97
C GLU A 96 5.25 2.87 8.56
N ILE A 97 3.94 2.69 8.37
CA ILE A 97 3.26 3.10 7.14
C ILE A 97 3.06 4.62 7.12
N GLU A 98 2.67 5.21 8.24
CA GLU A 98 2.56 6.67 8.40
C GLU A 98 3.87 7.37 8.01
N LYS A 99 4.98 6.95 8.62
CA LYS A 99 6.32 7.47 8.28
C LYS A 99 6.68 7.32 6.80
N LEU A 100 6.30 6.20 6.16
CA LEU A 100 6.59 5.97 4.75
C LEU A 100 5.84 6.98 3.86
N PHE A 101 4.57 7.24 4.15
CA PHE A 101 3.76 8.21 3.40
C PHE A 101 4.15 9.66 3.70
N GLU A 102 4.59 9.98 4.92
CA GLU A 102 5.18 11.29 5.22
C GLU A 102 6.45 11.52 4.40
N ARG A 103 7.33 10.51 4.30
CA ARG A 103 8.51 10.57 3.45
C ARG A 103 8.14 10.75 1.99
N PHE A 104 7.10 10.05 1.51
CA PHE A 104 6.57 10.24 0.17
C PHE A 104 6.14 11.70 -0.07
N ARG A 105 5.31 12.27 0.81
CA ARG A 105 4.85 13.68 0.72
C ARG A 105 6.01 14.69 0.74
N LYS A 106 7.09 14.41 1.48
CA LYS A 106 8.29 15.27 1.52
C LYS A 106 9.09 15.24 0.23
N ASN A 107 9.21 14.07 -0.40
CA ASN A 107 9.96 13.91 -1.65
C ASN A 107 9.19 14.41 -2.88
N GLU A 108 7.88 14.65 -2.75
CA GLU A 108 7.03 15.17 -3.81
C GLU A 108 7.04 16.71 -3.91
N LYS A 109 7.55 17.39 -2.89
CA LYS A 109 7.85 18.83 -2.90
C LYS A 109 9.23 19.10 -3.47
#